data_AF-S8CTP0-F1
#
_entry.id   AF-S8CTP0-F1
#
_cell.length_a   1.000
_cell.length_b   1.000
_cell.length_c   1.000
_cell.angle_alpha   90.00
_cell.angle_beta   90.00
_cell.angle_gamma   90.00
#
_symmetry.space_group_name_H-M   'P 1'
#
loop_
_entity.id
_entity.type
_entity.pdbx_description
1 polymer ?
#
loop_
_entity_poly.entity_id
_entity_poly.type
_entity_poly.pdbx_seq_one_letter_code
_entity_poly.pdbx_strand_id
1 'polypeptide(L)'
;QFSMSQATIGMGSMEKLFNIPQDSVPCKIRAKRGCATHPRSLAERERRTRISGKLKKLQDLVPNMDKQTSYADMLDLAVQHIKSLQNQVQKLNKEMEHCSCG
;
A
#
# COMPACT_ATOMS: atom_id res chain seq x y z
N GLN A 1 52.68 3.92 -1.74
CA GLN A 1 51.79 4.97 -1.19
C GLN A 1 50.37 4.49 -1.35
N PHE A 2 49.62 4.40 -0.24
CA PHE A 2 48.20 4.76 -0.07
C PHE A 2 47.77 4.15 1.27
N SER A 3 47.73 5.03 2.27
CA SER A 3 47.27 4.78 3.64
C SER A 3 45.75 4.86 3.66
N MET A 4 45.07 3.93 4.35
CA MET A 4 43.62 4.02 4.59
C MET A 4 43.37 4.23 6.08
N SER A 5 42.64 5.31 6.35
CA SER A 5 42.44 5.95 7.63
C SER A 5 41.66 5.11 8.63
N GLN A 6 42.11 5.13 9.88
CA GLN A 6 41.50 4.53 11.05
C GLN A 6 40.19 5.25 11.41
N ALA A 7 39.07 4.52 11.43
CA ALA A 7 37.82 4.98 12.01
C ALA A 7 37.63 4.32 13.38
N THR A 8 37.83 5.10 14.44
CA THR A 8 37.52 4.72 15.83
C THR A 8 36.00 4.75 16.05
N ILE A 9 35.35 3.60 16.01
CA ILE A 9 33.97 3.45 16.49
C ILE A 9 34.02 3.25 18.00
N GLY A 10 33.42 4.19 18.75
CA GLY A 10 33.45 4.25 20.21
C GLY A 10 32.88 2.99 20.89
N MET A 11 33.66 2.41 21.80
CA MET A 11 33.34 1.22 22.59
C MET A 11 32.46 1.54 23.82
N GLY A 12 31.37 2.30 23.64
CA GLY A 12 30.57 2.82 24.76
C GLY A 12 29.10 2.44 24.72
N SER A 13 28.73 1.17 24.50
CA SER A 13 27.34 0.70 24.73
C SER A 13 27.16 -0.83 24.73
N MET A 14 28.09 -1.60 25.33
CA MET A 14 27.97 -3.07 25.44
C MET A 14 27.89 -3.59 26.88
N GLU A 15 27.62 -2.71 27.86
CA GLU A 15 27.59 -3.10 29.29
C GLU A 15 26.20 -3.29 29.90
N LYS A 16 25.11 -3.17 29.12
CA LYS A 16 23.73 -3.39 29.63
C LYS A 16 23.06 -4.66 29.07
N LEU A 17 23.81 -5.74 28.89
CA LEU A 17 23.25 -7.05 28.45
C LEU A 17 23.24 -8.14 29.53
N PHE A 18 23.66 -7.86 30.77
CA PHE A 18 23.61 -8.84 31.86
C PHE A 18 22.77 -8.31 33.02
N ASN A 19 21.44 -8.41 32.87
CA ASN A 19 20.50 -8.69 33.96
C ASN A 19 19.09 -8.84 33.37
N ILE A 20 18.81 -10.02 32.82
CA ILE A 20 17.45 -10.44 32.44
C ILE A 20 17.09 -11.59 33.40
N PRO A 21 16.00 -11.46 34.19
CA PRO A 21 15.49 -12.57 35.01
C PRO A 21 15.23 -13.82 34.16
N GLN A 22 15.70 -14.97 34.64
CA GLN A 22 15.76 -16.28 33.96
C GLN A 22 14.39 -16.91 33.64
N ASP A 23 13.29 -16.18 33.79
CA ASP A 23 11.91 -16.67 33.56
C ASP A 23 11.14 -15.85 32.51
N SER A 24 11.82 -14.98 31.76
CA SER A 24 11.21 -14.27 30.65
C SER A 24 11.44 -15.01 29.34
N VAL A 25 10.34 -15.50 28.74
CA VAL A 25 10.32 -16.08 27.39
C VAL A 25 11.09 -15.14 26.45
N PRO A 26 12.19 -15.55 25.79
CA PRO A 26 12.92 -14.68 24.90
C PRO A 26 11.96 -14.11 23.86
N CYS A 27 11.68 -12.80 23.94
CA CYS A 27 10.95 -12.10 22.91
C CYS A 27 11.79 -12.21 21.63
N LYS A 28 11.48 -13.19 20.78
CA LYS A 28 12.09 -13.37 19.47
C LYS A 28 11.95 -12.05 18.74
N ILE A 29 13.07 -11.36 18.53
CA ILE A 29 13.12 -10.09 17.81
C ILE A 29 12.31 -10.26 16.52
N ARG A 30 11.27 -9.43 16.35
CA ARG A 30 10.40 -9.48 15.18
C ARG A 30 11.28 -9.43 13.93
N ALA A 31 11.18 -10.45 13.07
CA ALA A 31 11.87 -10.43 11.79
C ALA A 31 11.54 -9.13 11.04
N LYS A 32 12.56 -8.44 10.50
CA LYS A 32 12.37 -7.16 9.80
C LYS A 32 11.35 -7.33 8.66
N ARG A 33 10.53 -6.30 8.41
CA ARG A 33 9.59 -6.26 7.27
C ARG A 33 10.41 -6.45 5.99
N GLY A 34 10.30 -7.61 5.35
CA GLY A 34 11.27 -7.95 4.31
C GLY A 34 11.64 -9.42 4.27
N CYS A 35 11.93 -10.00 5.44
CA CYS A 35 12.73 -11.22 5.59
C CYS A 35 12.07 -12.55 5.19
N ALA A 36 10.92 -12.51 4.51
CA ALA A 36 10.33 -13.73 3.98
C ALA A 36 11.19 -14.22 2.81
N THR A 37 11.90 -15.33 3.00
CA THR A 37 12.76 -15.94 1.97
C THR A 37 12.04 -17.02 1.16
N HIS A 38 10.90 -17.50 1.65
CA HIS A 38 10.13 -18.53 0.96
C HIS A 38 9.49 -17.96 -0.32
N PRO A 39 9.62 -18.62 -1.49
CA PRO A 39 9.17 -18.09 -2.78
C PRO A 39 7.68 -17.75 -2.79
N ARG A 40 6.83 -18.60 -2.17
CA ARG A 40 5.39 -18.33 -2.02
C ARG A 40 5.10 -17.00 -1.30
N SER A 41 5.87 -16.67 -0.26
CA SER A 41 5.66 -15.46 0.53
C SER A 41 6.11 -14.20 -0.21
N LEU A 42 7.14 -14.31 -1.04
CA LEU A 42 7.58 -13.23 -1.94
C LEU A 42 6.52 -12.95 -3.00
N ALA A 43 6.02 -14.00 -3.67
CA ALA A 43 4.97 -13.89 -4.69
C ALA A 43 3.68 -13.26 -4.12
N GLU A 44 3.23 -13.70 -2.94
CA GLU A 44 2.05 -13.11 -2.31
C GLU A 44 2.25 -11.64 -1.91
N ARG A 45 3.46 -11.25 -1.48
CA ARG A 45 3.76 -9.84 -1.22
C ARG A 45 3.64 -9.00 -2.48
N GLU A 46 4.24 -9.46 -3.58
CA GLU A 46 4.17 -8.77 -4.86
C GLU A 46 2.71 -8.62 -5.33
N ARG A 47 1.91 -9.68 -5.20
CA ARG A 47 0.47 -9.66 -5.48
C ARG A 47 -0.24 -8.61 -4.63
N ARG A 48 0.02 -8.55 -3.32
CA ARG A 48 -0.58 -7.54 -2.43
C ARG A 48 -0.17 -6.13 -2.81
N THR A 49 1.10 -5.88 -3.10
CA THR A 49 1.58 -4.58 -3.57
C THR A 49 0.86 -4.16 -4.85
N ARG A 50 0.68 -5.08 -5.81
CA ARG A 50 -0.06 -4.81 -7.04
C ARG A 50 -1.52 -4.47 -6.78
N ILE A 51 -2.18 -5.18 -5.86
CA ILE A 51 -3.57 -4.89 -5.47
C ILE A 51 -3.67 -3.51 -4.81
N SER A 52 -2.82 -3.20 -3.84
CA SER A 52 -2.79 -1.88 -3.19
C SER A 52 -2.49 -0.74 -4.17
N GLY A 53 -1.60 -0.97 -5.15
CA GLY A 53 -1.33 0.00 -6.21
C GLY A 53 -2.55 0.28 -7.09
N LYS A 54 -3.34 -0.76 -7.42
CA LYS A 54 -4.60 -0.58 -8.16
C LYS A 54 -5.67 0.13 -7.34
N LEU A 55 -5.77 -0.16 -6.04
CA LEU A 55 -6.70 0.51 -5.13
C LEU A 55 -6.39 2.01 -5.01
N LYS A 56 -5.11 2.38 -4.95
CA LYS A 56 -4.72 3.80 -4.94
C LYS A 56 -5.15 4.53 -6.21
N LYS A 57 -4.91 3.93 -7.39
CA LYS A 57 -5.37 4.51 -8.66
C LYS A 57 -6.89 4.66 -8.72
N LEU A 58 -7.63 3.73 -8.11
CA LEU A 58 -9.09 3.82 -8.04
C LEU A 58 -9.54 5.02 -7.20
N GLN A 59 -8.85 5.31 -6.10
CA GLN A 59 -9.13 6.49 -5.25
C GLN A 59 -8.96 7.80 -6.02
N ASP A 60 -7.98 7.88 -6.92
CA ASP A 60 -7.72 9.08 -7.72
C ASP A 60 -8.80 9.31 -8.81
N LEU A 61 -9.50 8.26 -9.23
CA LEU A 61 -10.47 8.31 -10.33
C LEU A 61 -11.91 8.56 -9.86
N VAL A 62 -12.27 8.11 -8.66
CA VAL A 62 -13.64 8.15 -8.16
C VAL A 62 -13.79 9.24 -7.10
N PRO A 63 -14.75 10.18 -7.27
CA PRO A 63 -14.92 11.28 -6.33
C PRO A 63 -15.32 10.78 -4.93
N ASN A 64 -14.78 11.43 -3.89
CA ASN A 64 -15.04 11.14 -2.47
C ASN A 64 -14.66 9.72 -2.00
N MET A 65 -13.80 9.01 -2.72
CA MET A 65 -13.36 7.66 -2.33
C MET A 65 -12.38 7.67 -1.15
N ASP A 66 -11.70 8.78 -0.88
CA ASP A 66 -10.75 8.99 0.21
C ASP A 66 -11.39 8.90 1.61
N LYS A 67 -12.70 9.13 1.70
CA LYS A 67 -13.47 9.13 2.95
C LYS A 67 -13.85 7.71 3.41
N GLN A 68 -13.65 6.71 2.55
CA GLN A 68 -14.16 5.37 2.76
C GLN A 68 -13.12 4.51 3.47
N THR A 69 -13.53 3.92 4.60
CA THR A 69 -12.64 3.13 5.47
C THR A 69 -12.61 1.64 5.09
N SER A 70 -13.62 1.15 4.36
CA SER A 70 -13.74 -0.25 3.93
C SER A 70 -13.47 -0.42 2.43
N TYR A 71 -12.74 -1.49 2.07
CA TYR A 71 -12.54 -1.85 0.66
C TYR A 71 -13.83 -2.25 -0.04
N ALA A 72 -14.81 -2.83 0.67
CA ALA A 72 -16.10 -3.15 0.07
C ALA A 72 -16.83 -1.88 -0.37
N ASP A 73 -16.96 -0.91 0.54
CA ASP A 73 -17.63 0.36 0.27
C ASP A 73 -16.92 1.17 -0.85
N MET A 74 -15.58 1.13 -0.89
CA MET A 74 -14.83 1.71 -2.02
C MET A 74 -15.22 1.06 -3.35
N LEU A 75 -15.27 -0.28 -3.41
CA LEU A 75 -15.62 -0.97 -4.65
C LEU A 75 -17.09 -0.71 -5.06
N ASP A 76 -18.01 -0.66 -4.11
CA ASP A 76 -19.42 -0.34 -4.38
C ASP A 76 -19.59 1.11 -4.89
N LEU A 77 -18.88 2.07 -4.30
CA LEU A 77 -18.87 3.46 -4.77
C LEU A 77 -18.34 3.56 -6.20
N ALA A 78 -17.29 2.80 -6.53
CA ALA A 78 -16.74 2.76 -7.88
C ALA A 78 -17.78 2.23 -8.89
N VAL A 79 -18.49 1.16 -8.56
CA VAL A 79 -19.55 0.60 -9.41
C VAL A 79 -20.66 1.62 -9.63
N GLN A 80 -21.09 2.33 -8.58
CA GLN A 80 -22.11 3.38 -8.70
C GLN A 80 -21.65 4.53 -9.59
N HIS A 81 -20.40 4.97 -9.44
CA HIS A 81 -19.83 6.03 -10.26
C HIS A 81 -19.80 5.64 -11.75
N ILE A 82 -19.38 4.41 -12.07
CA ILE A 82 -19.38 3.89 -13.45
C ILE A 82 -20.78 3.90 -14.04
N LYS A 83 -21.79 3.40 -13.30
CA LYS A 83 -23.19 3.41 -13.76
C LYS A 83 -23.70 4.84 -14.02
N SER A 84 -23.37 5.79 -13.14
CA SER A 84 -23.72 7.20 -13.33
C SER A 84 -23.10 7.79 -14.59
N LEU A 85 -21.81 7.53 -14.84
CA LEU A 85 -21.13 7.98 -16.04
C LEU A 85 -21.74 7.37 -17.32
N GLN A 86 -22.06 6.08 -17.31
CA GLN A 86 -22.73 5.42 -18.44
C GLN A 86 -24.08 6.06 -18.75
N ASN A 87 -24.87 6.36 -17.72
CA ASN A 87 -26.16 7.04 -17.89
C ASN A 87 -26.00 8.45 -18.45
N GLN A 88 -25.00 9.21 -17.98
CA GLN A 88 -24.69 10.55 -18.51
C GLN A 88 -24.30 10.50 -19.98
N VAL A 89 -23.42 9.57 -20.36
CA VAL A 89 -23.03 9.38 -21.77
C VAL A 89 -24.22 9.01 -22.64
N GLN A 90 -25.09 8.09 -22.19
CA GLN A 90 -26.31 7.75 -22.92
C GLN A 90 -27.26 8.93 -23.07
N LYS A 91 -27.41 9.75 -22.03
CA LYS A 91 -28.24 10.96 -22.08
C LYS A 91 -27.68 11.97 -23.08
N LEU A 92 -26.38 12.27 -23.01
CA LEU A 92 -25.71 13.20 -23.93
C LEU A 92 -25.80 12.72 -25.38
N ASN A 93 -25.62 11.42 -25.63
CA ASN A 93 -25.80 10.86 -26.97
C ASN A 93 -27.22 11.08 -27.47
N LYS A 94 -28.24 10.80 -26.65
CA LYS A 94 -29.63 11.08 -27.04
C LYS A 94 -29.84 12.56 -27.31
N GLU A 95 -29.35 13.45 -26.46
CA GLU A 95 -29.47 14.90 -26.67
C GLU A 95 -28.79 15.34 -27.98
N MET A 96 -27.63 14.77 -28.32
CA MET A 96 -26.91 15.05 -29.56
C MET A 96 -27.68 14.58 -30.80
N GLU A 97 -28.31 13.40 -30.77
CA GLU A 97 -29.16 12.89 -31.87
C GLU A 97 -30.38 13.78 -32.14
N HIS A 98 -30.84 14.50 -31.12
CA HIS A 98 -32.00 15.40 -31.20
C HIS A 98 -31.56 16.87 -31.32
N CYS A 99 -30.25 17.12 -31.33
CA CYS A 99 -29.69 18.45 -31.46
C CYS A 99 -29.70 18.84 -32.93
N SER A 100 -30.60 19.76 -33.29
CA SER A 100 -30.69 20.32 -34.63
C SER A 100 -29.70 21.48 -34.85
N CYS A 101 -28.54 21.47 -34.19
CA CYS A 101 -27.56 22.53 -34.40
C CYS A 101 -26.92 22.35 -35.78
N GLY A 102 -27.28 23.26 -36.70
CA GLY A 102 -26.63 23.50 -37.97
C GLY A 102 -25.57 24.59 -37.86
#